data_AF-A0A1I9G6T1-F1
#
_entry.id   AF-A0A1I9G6T1-F1
#
_cell.length_a   1.000
_cell.length_b   1.000
_cell.length_c   1.000
_cell.angle_alpha   90.00
_cell.angle_beta   90.00
_cell.angle_gamma   90.00
#
_symmetry.space_group_name_H-M   'P 1'
#
loop_
_entity.id
_entity.type
_entity.pdbx_description
1 polymer ?
#
loop_
_entity_poly.entity_id
_entity_poly.type
_entity_poly.pdbx_seq_one_letter_code
_entity_poly.pdbx_strand_id
1 'polypeptide(L)'
;ERRRNEEMNLAYARLQRCVPHIPHDQKLAKIKTLRLAMLYIKHLEAVVDGSVRIRSSSSHELRPLEVEDFASIAMAEIQARNNYKGK
;
A
#
# COMPACT_ATOMS: atom_id res chain seq x y z
N GLU A 1 -7.35 29.12 5.58
CA GLU A 1 -6.22 28.17 5.63
C GLU A 1 -6.45 26.94 6.52
N ARG A 2 -6.80 27.10 7.80
CA ARG A 2 -7.04 25.97 8.73
C ARG A 2 -8.02 24.91 8.18
N ARG A 3 -9.19 25.33 7.70
CA ARG A 3 -10.22 24.44 7.11
C ARG A 3 -9.68 23.61 5.93
N ARG A 4 -8.91 24.24 5.03
CA ARG A 4 -8.27 23.56 3.89
C ARG A 4 -7.32 22.44 4.36
N ASN A 5 -6.55 22.70 5.40
CA ASN A 5 -5.64 21.71 5.98
C ASN A 5 -6.39 20.57 6.68
N GLU A 6 -7.50 20.86 7.36
CA GLU A 6 -8.38 19.85 7.96
C GLU A 6 -9.01 18.95 6.90
N GLU A 7 -9.56 19.53 5.83
CA GLU A 7 -10.12 18.80 4.67
C GLU A 7 -9.04 17.92 4.00
N MET A 8 -7.84 18.44 3.82
CA MET A 8 -6.69 17.68 3.30
C MET A 8 -6.36 16.48 4.21
N ASN A 9 -6.27 16.68 5.53
CA ASN A 9 -5.97 15.60 6.46
C ASN A 9 -7.06 14.53 6.49
N LEU A 10 -8.34 14.92 6.35
CA LEU A 10 -9.44 13.98 6.20
C LEU A 10 -9.33 13.16 4.91
N ALA A 11 -8.92 13.78 3.80
CA ALA A 11 -8.66 13.06 2.55
C ALA A 11 -7.53 12.03 2.70
N TYR A 12 -6.43 12.38 3.38
CA TYR A 12 -5.36 11.43 3.70
C TYR A 12 -5.85 10.26 4.58
N ALA A 13 -6.68 10.54 5.58
CA ALA A 13 -7.25 9.49 6.44
C ALA A 13 -8.17 8.55 5.65
N ARG A 14 -8.98 9.10 4.72
CA ARG A 14 -9.81 8.29 3.81
C ARG A 14 -8.96 7.43 2.89
N LEU A 15 -7.92 8.00 2.29
CA LEU A 15 -7.01 7.26 1.42
C LEU A 15 -6.31 6.12 2.16
N GLN A 16 -5.87 6.36 3.40
CA GLN A 16 -5.23 5.33 4.21
C GLN A 16 -6.17 4.14 4.49
N ARG A 17 -7.47 4.38 4.71
CA ARG A 17 -8.45 3.31 4.94
C ARG A 17 -8.68 2.43 3.72
N CYS A 18 -8.36 2.90 2.53
CA CYS A 18 -8.48 2.11 1.30
C CYS A 18 -7.31 1.14 1.10
N VAL A 19 -6.20 1.32 1.83
CA VAL A 19 -5.03 0.45 1.71
C VAL A 19 -5.12 -0.68 2.75
N PRO A 20 -5.08 -1.95 2.35
CA PRO A 20 -5.22 -3.08 3.27
C PRO A 20 -3.96 -3.27 4.14
N HIS A 21 -4.12 -4.05 5.23
CA HIS A 21 -3.07 -4.40 6.18
C HIS A 21 -2.42 -3.22 6.93
N ILE A 22 -3.02 -2.02 6.87
CA ILE A 22 -2.65 -0.91 7.75
C ILE A 22 -3.51 -0.99 9.01
N PRO A 23 -2.92 -1.08 10.22
CA PRO A 23 -3.68 -1.03 11.47
C PRO A 23 -4.50 0.25 11.56
N HIS A 24 -5.77 0.14 11.98
CA HIS A 24 -6.71 1.27 12.03
C HIS A 24 -6.22 2.45 12.88
N ASP A 25 -5.41 2.18 13.91
CA ASP A 25 -4.87 3.20 14.82
C ASP A 25 -3.50 3.74 14.39
N GLN A 26 -2.87 3.16 13.38
CA GLN A 26 -1.54 3.58 12.96
C GLN A 26 -1.62 4.83 12.09
N LYS A 27 -1.09 5.95 12.55
CA LYS A 27 -0.97 7.16 11.73
C LYS A 27 0.25 7.07 10.81
N LEU A 28 0.01 7.00 9.50
CA LEU A 28 1.10 7.03 8.52
C LEU A 28 1.52 8.45 8.17
N ALA A 29 2.80 8.61 7.82
CA ALA A 29 3.27 9.84 7.19
C ALA A 29 2.59 10.01 5.83
N LYS A 30 2.22 11.25 5.46
CA LYS A 30 1.54 11.56 4.19
C LYS A 30 2.21 10.92 2.98
N ILE A 31 3.54 10.99 2.91
CA ILE A 31 4.32 10.37 1.82
C ILE A 31 4.17 8.85 1.75
N LYS A 32 4.09 8.15 2.90
CA LYS A 32 3.87 6.70 2.95
C LYS A 32 2.46 6.35 2.49
N THR A 33 1.45 7.12 2.92
CA THR A 33 0.07 6.93 2.45
C THR A 33 -0.02 7.02 0.92
N LEU A 34 0.65 8.01 0.31
CA LEU A 34 0.69 8.15 -1.15
C LEU A 34 1.42 6.98 -1.83
N ARG A 35 2.58 6.57 -1.31
CA ARG A 35 3.35 5.45 -1.87
C ARG A 35 2.58 4.14 -1.81
N LEU A 36 1.99 3.84 -0.66
CA LEU A 36 1.16 2.66 -0.47
C LEU A 36 -0.07 2.66 -1.38
N ALA A 37 -0.74 3.81 -1.55
CA ALA A 37 -1.85 3.91 -2.49
C ALA A 37 -1.43 3.61 -3.94
N MET A 38 -0.30 4.17 -4.39
CA MET A 38 0.23 3.87 -5.73
C MET A 38 0.62 2.40 -5.88
N LEU A 39 1.27 1.81 -4.88
CA LEU A 39 1.63 0.40 -4.87
C LEU A 39 0.39 -0.49 -4.92
N TYR A 40 -0.66 -0.13 -4.19
CA TYR A 40 -1.90 -0.90 -4.16
C TYR A 40 -2.66 -0.86 -5.48
N ILE A 41 -2.74 0.31 -6.13
CA ILE A 41 -3.31 0.43 -7.48
C ILE A 41 -2.57 -0.50 -8.46
N LYS A 42 -1.23 -0.44 -8.48
CA LYS A 42 -0.41 -1.30 -9.35
C LYS A 42 -0.60 -2.79 -9.04
N HIS A 43 -0.74 -3.13 -7.76
CA HIS A 43 -1.00 -4.50 -7.33
C HIS A 43 -2.35 -4.99 -7.86
N LEU A 44 -3.41 -4.20 -7.70
CA LEU A 44 -4.74 -4.55 -8.19
C LEU A 44 -4.78 -4.67 -9.71
N GLU A 45 -4.09 -3.79 -10.44
CA GLU A 45 -3.92 -3.90 -11.90
C GLU A 45 -3.28 -5.24 -12.29
N ALA A 46 -2.21 -5.64 -11.60
CA ALA A 46 -1.54 -6.92 -11.83
C ALA A 46 -2.40 -8.14 -11.48
N VAL A 47 -3.20 -8.05 -10.42
CA VAL A 47 -4.17 -9.11 -10.04
C VAL A 47 -5.25 -9.25 -11.11
N VAL A 48 -5.81 -8.13 -11.61
CA VAL A 48 -6.86 -8.12 -12.65
C VAL A 48 -6.32 -8.65 -13.98
N ASP A 49 -5.10 -8.28 -14.36
CA ASP A 49 -4.45 -8.75 -15.57
C ASP A 49 -4.16 -10.27 -15.52
N GLY A 50 -3.84 -10.81 -14.33
CA GLY A 50 -3.68 -12.24 -14.10
C GLY A 50 -2.43 -12.86 -14.75
N SER A 51 -1.60 -12.09 -15.45
CA SER A 51 -0.34 -12.57 -16.05
C SER A 51 0.76 -12.80 -15.01
N VAL A 52 0.71 -12.10 -13.89
CA VAL A 52 1.70 -12.20 -12.82
C VAL A 52 1.48 -13.50 -12.06
N ARG A 53 2.48 -14.37 -12.07
CA ARG A 53 2.52 -15.60 -11.26
C ARG A 53 3.55 -15.48 -10.16
N ILE A 54 3.18 -15.90 -8.96
CA ILE A 54 4.05 -15.94 -7.80
C ILE A 54 4.19 -17.36 -7.27
N ARG A 55 5.25 -17.61 -6.51
CA ARG A 55 5.47 -18.90 -5.86
C ARG A 55 4.68 -18.96 -4.55
N SER A 56 3.82 -19.97 -4.43
CA SER A 56 3.13 -20.27 -3.17
C SER A 56 4.13 -20.72 -2.10
N SER A 57 4.02 -20.18 -0.89
CA SER A 57 4.83 -20.62 0.24
C SER A 57 4.44 -22.01 0.76
N SER A 58 3.20 -22.46 0.53
CA SER A 58 2.72 -23.76 1.02
C SER A 58 3.03 -24.91 0.08
N SER A 59 2.81 -24.73 -1.22
CA SER A 59 2.97 -25.79 -2.24
C SER A 59 4.25 -25.66 -3.06
N HIS A 60 4.99 -24.54 -2.96
CA HIS A 60 6.11 -24.18 -3.84
C HIS A 60 5.75 -24.10 -5.34
N GLU A 61 4.48 -24.22 -5.72
CA GLU A 61 4.01 -24.10 -7.09
C GLU A 61 3.75 -22.65 -7.49
N LEU A 62 3.69 -22.40 -8.81
CA LEU A 62 3.34 -21.09 -9.34
C LEU A 62 1.82 -20.92 -9.37
N ARG A 63 1.32 -19.90 -8.67
CA ARG A 63 -0.09 -19.49 -8.66
C ARG A 63 -0.25 -18.04 -9.15
N PRO A 64 -1.41 -17.64 -9.68
CA PRO A 64 -1.67 -16.24 -10.05
C PRO A 64 -1.50 -15.30 -8.86
N LEU A 65 -1.14 -14.04 -9.06
CA LEU A 65 -1.11 -13.04 -7.97
C LEU A 65 -2.52 -12.86 -7.38
N GLU A 66 -2.64 -12.83 -6.06
CA GLU A 66 -3.88 -12.56 -5.31
C GLU A 66 -3.80 -11.24 -4.55
N VAL A 67 -4.96 -10.76 -4.11
CA VAL A 67 -5.08 -9.53 -3.32
C VAL A 67 -4.28 -9.62 -2.01
N GLU A 68 -4.31 -10.77 -1.33
CA GLU A 68 -3.64 -10.99 -0.04
C GLU A 68 -2.10 -10.89 -0.10
N ASP A 69 -1.51 -11.08 -1.29
CA ASP A 69 -0.05 -11.00 -1.45
C ASP A 69 0.48 -9.58 -1.23
N PHE A 70 -0.41 -8.57 -1.27
CA PHE A 70 -0.06 -7.19 -1.01
C PHE A 70 0.45 -6.96 0.42
N ALA A 71 0.11 -7.83 1.38
CA ALA A 71 0.55 -7.71 2.78
C ALA A 71 2.07 -7.54 2.91
N SER A 72 2.85 -8.28 2.12
CA SER A 72 4.31 -8.22 2.13
C SER A 72 4.85 -6.86 1.66
N ILE A 73 4.28 -6.33 0.58
CA ILE A 73 4.60 -5.02 0.00
C ILE A 73 4.24 -3.90 0.98
N ALA A 74 3.04 -3.99 1.57
CA ALA A 74 2.56 -3.02 2.54
C ALA A 74 3.48 -2.94 3.77
N MET A 75 3.82 -4.10 4.35
CA MET A 75 4.70 -4.18 5.51
C MET A 75 6.11 -3.64 5.22
N ALA A 76 6.67 -3.98 4.06
CA ALA A 76 7.98 -3.48 3.63
C ALA A 76 7.99 -1.94 3.51
N GLU A 77 6.98 -1.35 2.86
CA GLU A 77 6.88 0.10 2.72
C GLU A 77 6.60 0.79 4.06
N ILE A 78 5.83 0.18 4.97
CA ILE A 78 5.60 0.71 6.33
C ILE A 78 6.92 0.74 7.12
N GLN A 79 7.73 -0.32 7.06
CA GLN A 79 9.00 -0.43 7.79
C GLN A 79 10.13 0.40 7.17
N ALA A 80 10.07 0.68 5.86
CA ALA A 80 11.08 1.48 5.17
C ALA A 80 11.27 2.87 5.81
N ARG A 81 12.52 3.29 6.04
CA ARG A 81 12.78 4.64 6.55
C ARG A 81 12.50 5.68 5.46
N ASN A 82 11.83 6.77 5.83
CA ASN A 82 11.67 7.90 4.95
C ASN A 82 13.03 8.60 4.79
N ASN A 83 13.69 8.41 3.65
CA ASN A 83 14.87 9.20 3.28
C ASN A 83 14.42 10.37 2.40
N TYR A 84 14.54 11.59 2.94
CA TYR A 84 14.18 12.84 2.25
C TYR A 84 15.37 13.49 1.54
N LYS A 85 16.55 12.87 1.60
CA LYS A 85 17.69 13.27 0.77
C LYS A 85 17.49 12.63 -0.61
N GLY A 86 17.21 13.46 -1.60
CA GLY A 86 16.88 13.05 -2.97
C GLY A 86 17.94 12.16 -3.61
N LYS A 87 17.48 11.24 -4.47
CA LYS A 87 18.29 10.66 -5.54
C LYS A 87 18.26 11.62 -6.73
#